data_AF-A0A2V7Y7U0-F1
#
_entry.id   AF-A0A2V7Y7U0-F1
#
_cell.length_a   1.000
_cell.length_b   1.000
_cell.length_c   1.000
_cell.angle_alpha   90.00
_cell.angle_beta   90.00
_cell.angle_gamma   90.00
#
_symmetry.space_group_name_H-M   'P 1'
#
loop_
_entity.id
_entity.type
_entity.pdbx_description
1 polymer ?
#
loop_
_entity_poly.entity_id
_entity_poly.type
_entity_poly.pdbx_seq_one_letter_code
_entity_poly.pdbx_strand_id
1 'polypeptide(L)' 'MKLSREKILRLSHLILDRLNKDEEVEYFADPQEIRQEIVKMISDEMKSDEAIDVLVRRKIESQKRTIVEGSDEWEVL' A
#
# COMPACT_ATOMS: atom_id res chain seq x y z
N MET A 1 -7.68 -0.75 0.22
CA MET A 1 -8.13 -0.03 1.44
C MET A 1 -7.19 1.13 1.70
N LYS A 2 -7.68 2.31 2.10
CA LYS A 2 -6.82 3.50 2.28
C LYS A 2 -6.37 3.65 3.73
N LEU A 3 -5.06 3.56 4.00
CA LEU A 3 -4.50 3.88 5.31
C LEU A 3 -4.54 5.39 5.54
N SER A 4 -4.91 5.83 6.75
CA SER A 4 -4.81 7.24 7.11
C SER A 4 -3.35 7.64 7.33
N ARG A 5 -3.04 8.93 7.16
CA ARG A 5 -1.70 9.48 7.44
C ARG A 5 -1.23 9.17 8.86
N GLU A 6 -2.13 9.22 9.83
CA GLU A 6 -1.84 8.87 11.23
C GLU A 6 -1.43 7.40 11.37
N LYS A 7 -2.12 6.48 10.70
CA LYS A 7 -1.75 5.05 10.70
C LYS A 7 -0.39 4.82 10.05
N ILE A 8 -0.08 5.51 8.95
CA ILE A 8 1.24 5.43 8.29
C ILE A 8 2.34 5.92 9.24
N LEU A 9 2.12 7.03 9.94
CA LEU A 9 3.05 7.54 10.94
C LEU A 9 3.21 6.58 12.13
N ARG A 10 2.11 5.96 12.60
CA ARG A 10 2.19 4.96 13.67
C ARG A 10 3.02 3.75 13.22
N LEU A 11 2.80 3.26 12.01
CA LEU A 11 3.55 2.14 11.45
C LEU A 11 5.04 2.48 11.28
N SER A 12 5.38 3.69 10.83
CA SER A 12 6.78 4.06 10.67
C SER A 12 7.55 4.08 11.99
N HIS A 13 6.91 4.49 13.10
CA HIS A 13 7.50 4.36 14.43
C HIS A 13 7.68 2.89 14.83
N LEU A 14 6.66 2.04 14.65
CA LEU A 14 6.74 0.63 15.02
C LEU A 14 7.81 -0.13 14.24
N ILE A 15 7.97 0.17 12.94
CA ILE A 15 9.00 -0.42 12.10
C ILE A 15 10.38 -0.01 12.59
N LEU A 16 10.60 1.29 12.80
CA LEU A 16 11.89 1.79 13.30
C LEU A 16 12.22 1.21 14.68
N ASP A 17 11.24 1.12 15.59
CA ASP A 17 11.42 0.49 16.90
C ASP A 17 11.80 -0.99 16.80
N ARG A 18 11.29 -1.73 15.80
CA ARG A 18 11.67 -3.13 15.58
C ARG A 18 13.07 -3.24 15.00
N LEU A 19 13.43 -2.38 14.06
CA LEU A 19 14.78 -2.33 13.48
C LEU A 19 15.81 -1.98 14.56
N ASN A 20 15.49 -1.04 15.46
CA ASN A 20 16.38 -0.66 16.58
C ASN A 20 16.62 -1.78 17.60
N LYS A 21 15.75 -2.78 17.66
CA LYS A 21 15.90 -3.96 18.52
C LYS A 21 16.67 -5.08 17.84
N ASP A 22 17.03 -4.90 16.57
CA ASP A 22 17.74 -5.89 15.79
C ASP A 22 19.24 -5.63 15.86
N GLU A 23 19.97 -6.51 16.55
CA GLU A 23 21.42 -6.37 16.74
C GLU A 23 22.21 -6.55 15.44
N GLU A 24 21.60 -7.12 14.39
CA GLU A 24 22.21 -7.31 13.07
C GLU A 24 22.08 -6.08 12.16
N VAL A 25 21.35 -5.05 12.59
CA VAL A 25 21.08 -3.85 11.79
C VAL A 25 22.04 -2.72 12.19
N GLU A 26 22.83 -2.26 11.22
CA GLU A 26 23.65 -1.06 11.33
C GLU A 26 23.05 0.09 10.50
N TYR A 27 22.98 1.28 11.11
CA TYR A 27 22.40 2.46 10.47
C TYR A 27 23.47 3.40 9.95
N PHE A 28 23.31 3.84 8.70
CA PHE A 28 24.20 4.79 8.03
C PHE A 28 23.58 6.17 7.81
N ALA A 29 22.37 6.40 8.36
CA ALA A 29 21.61 7.64 8.22
C ALA A 29 20.93 7.99 9.55
N ASP A 30 20.50 9.25 9.69
CA ASP A 30 19.80 9.68 10.90
C ASP A 30 18.44 8.95 11.04
N PRO A 31 18.01 8.58 12.26
CA PRO A 31 16.70 7.95 12.50
C PRO A 31 15.51 8.73 11.91
N GLN A 32 15.61 10.06 11.82
CA GLN A 32 14.62 10.92 11.17
C GLN A 32 14.51 10.63 9.68
N GLU A 33 15.64 10.52 8.99
CA GLU A 33 15.70 10.24 7.55
C GLU A 33 15.17 8.84 7.26
N ILE A 34 15.57 7.85 8.05
CA ILE A 34 15.08 6.47 7.93
C ILE A 34 13.56 6.43 8.10
N ARG A 35 13.02 7.11 9.10
CA ARG A 35 11.57 7.17 9.32
C ARG A 35 10.83 7.85 8.17
N GLN A 36 11.40 8.91 7.60
CA GLN A 36 10.83 9.59 6.44
C GLN A 36 10.79 8.66 5.23
N GLU A 37 11.85 7.87 5.00
CA GLU A 37 11.88 6.90 3.92
C GLU A 37 10.87 5.76 4.14
N ILE A 38 10.69 5.27 5.38
CA ILE A 38 9.63 4.30 5.71
C ILE A 38 8.24 4.87 5.37
N VAL A 39 7.95 6.11 5.78
CA VAL A 39 6.67 6.77 5.46
C VAL A 39 6.48 6.90 3.95
N LYS A 40 7.54 7.27 3.22
CA LYS A 40 7.53 7.42 1.78
C LYS A 40 7.24 6.09 1.08
N MET A 41 7.96 5.02 1.43
CA MET A 41 7.75 3.68 0.88
C MET A 41 6.30 3.21 1.07
N ILE A 42 5.75 3.33 2.28
CA ILE A 42 4.34 2.96 2.54
C ILE A 42 3.40 3.82 1.69
N SER A 43 3.65 5.12 1.60
CA SER A 43 2.79 6.04 0.85
C SER A 43 2.81 5.78 -0.65
N ASP A 44 3.97 5.42 -1.20
CA ASP A 44 4.13 5.15 -2.62
C ASP A 44 3.49 3.81 -3.00
N GLU A 45 3.60 2.79 -2.14
CA GLU A 45 2.87 1.53 -2.34
C GLU A 45 1.35 1.75 -2.34
N MET A 46 0.83 2.56 -1.41
CA MET A 46 -0.60 2.89 -1.38
C MET A 46 -1.07 3.65 -2.63
N LYS A 47 -0.23 4.49 -3.22
CA LYS A 47 -0.56 5.15 -4.51
C LYS A 47 -0.58 4.15 -5.66
N SER A 48 0.34 3.19 -5.66
CA SER A 48 0.39 2.12 -6.66
C SER A 48 -0.90 1.30 -6.61
N ASP A 49 -1.30 0.85 -5.42
CA ASP A 49 -2.57 0.14 -5.20
C ASP A 49 -3.77 0.96 -5.68
N GLU A 50 -3.85 2.25 -5.34
CA GLU A 50 -4.93 3.12 -5.81
C GLU A 50 -4.96 3.25 -7.34
N ALA A 51 -3.79 3.33 -7.99
CA ALA A 51 -3.70 3.37 -9.44
C ALA A 51 -4.20 2.06 -10.08
N ILE A 52 -3.83 0.92 -9.50
CA ILE A 52 -4.30 -0.40 -9.94
C ILE A 52 -5.82 -0.48 -9.80
N ASP A 53 -6.38 -0.09 -8.66
CA ASP A 53 -7.83 -0.10 -8.39
C ASP A 53 -8.61 0.72 -9.43
N VAL A 54 -8.09 1.91 -9.77
CA VAL A 54 -8.67 2.78 -10.81
C VAL A 54 -8.59 2.12 -12.19
N LEU A 55 -7.46 1.50 -12.53
CA LEU A 55 -7.29 0.80 -13.81
C LEU A 55 -8.25 -0.39 -13.93
N VAL A 56 -8.39 -1.19 -12.88
CA VAL A 56 -9.30 -2.33 -12.82
C VAL A 56 -10.75 -1.86 -13.01
N ARG A 57 -11.18 -0.82 -12.28
CA ARG A 57 -12.55 -0.26 -12.44
C ARG A 57 -12.80 0.24 -13.86
N ARG A 58 -11.87 1.01 -14.43
CA ARG A 58 -11.97 1.47 -15.82
C ARG A 58 -12.05 0.31 -16.79
N LYS A 59 -11.28 -0.75 -16.57
CA LYS A 59 -11.29 -1.95 -17.40
C LYS A 59 -12.64 -2.68 -17.31
N ILE A 60 -13.23 -2.83 -16.13
CA ILE A 60 -14.56 -3.40 -15.94
C ILE A 60 -15.64 -2.53 -16.62
N GLU A 61 -15.62 -1.22 -16.40
CA GLU A 61 -16.56 -0.28 -17.02
C GLU A 61 -16.45 -0.22 -18.55
N SER A 62 -15.24 -0.39 -19.10
CA SER A 62 -15.01 -0.48 -20.55
C SER A 62 -15.50 -1.80 -21.15
N GLN A 63 -15.70 -2.82 -20.33
CA GLN A 63 -16.15 -4.16 -20.73
C GLN A 63 -17.67 -4.32 -20.74
N LYS A 64 -18.46 -3.23 -20.75
CA LYS A 64 -19.94 -3.19 -20.88
C LYS A 64 -20.51 -3.90 -22.15
N ARG A 65 -20.21 -5.17 -22.38
CA ARG A 65 -21.27 -6.18 -22.50
C ARG A 65 -21.75 -6.47 -21.08
N THR A 66 -23.05 -6.54 -20.89
CA THR A 66 -23.67 -6.75 -19.57
C THR A 66 -23.24 -8.11 -19.02
N ILE A 67 -22.18 -8.15 -18.21
CA ILE A 67 -21.84 -9.34 -17.43
C ILE A 67 -22.95 -9.47 -16.39
N VAL A 68 -23.69 -10.58 -16.47
CA VAL A 68 -24.86 -10.83 -15.62
C VAL A 68 -24.35 -11.18 -14.22
N GLU A 69 -24.88 -10.49 -13.20
CA GLU A 69 -24.60 -10.75 -11.79
C GLU A 69 -24.98 -12.20 -11.45
N GLY A 70 -24.01 -13.02 -10.98
CA GLY A 70 -24.19 -14.46 -10.74
C GLY A 70 -23.73 -15.40 -11.88
N SER A 71 -23.04 -14.89 -12.90
CA SER A 71 -22.39 -15.72 -13.93
C SER A 71 -21.01 -16.23 -13.49
N ASP A 72 -20.53 -17.30 -14.12
CA ASP A 72 -19.19 -17.85 -13.85
C ASP A 72 -18.11 -16.78 -14.03
N GLU A 73 -18.25 -15.89 -15.01
CA GLU A 73 -17.35 -14.76 -15.25
C GLU A 73 -17.33 -13.72 -14.11
N TRP A 74 -18.37 -13.68 -13.26
CA TRP A 74 -18.43 -12.82 -12.08
C TRP A 74 -17.67 -13.41 -10.88
N GLU A 75 -17.67 -14.73 -10.68
CA GLU A 75 -16.97 -15.34 -9.54
C GLU A 75 -15.44 -15.38 -9.70
N VAL A 76 -14.91 -15.20 -10.92
CA VAL A 76 -13.45 -15.20 -11.19
C VAL A 76 -12.84 -13.78 -11.17
N LEU A 77 -13.64 -12.73 -10.96
CA LEU A 77 -13.17 -11.34 -10.80
C LEU A 77 -12.97 -10.99 -9.32
#